data_AF-A0A7S3UK63-F1
#
_entry.id   AF-A0A7S3UK63-F1
#
_cell.length_a   1.000
_cell.length_b   1.000
_cell.length_c   1.000
_cell.angle_alpha   90.00
_cell.angle_beta   90.00
_cell.angle_gamma   90.00
#
_symmetry.space_group_name_H-M   'P 1'
#
loop_
_entity.id
_entity.type
_entity.pdbx_description
1 polymer ?
#
loop_
_entity_poly.entity_id
_entity_poly.type
_entity_poly.pdbx_seq_one_letter_code
_entity_poly.pdbx_strand_id
1 'polypeptide(L)'
;TFIVQKILLDETGLNYICTTAERFYAVSTVLTTMVQHMVESQHSQRLLKHIVRCYLRLTDNARAKEALRQCLPEALRDRTFDNVLKDDVHTKRWLTNLLLTVDNRPEQY
;
A
#
# COMPACT_ATOMS: atom_id res chain seq x y z
N THR A 1 12.31 -4.09 6.44
CA THR A 1 11.72 -5.34 6.97
C THR A 1 11.44 -6.33 5.86
N PHE A 2 12.32 -7.33 5.68
CA PHE A 2 12.23 -8.38 4.65
C PHE A 2 11.13 -9.43 4.93
N ILE A 3 10.71 -9.54 6.19
CA ILE A 3 9.78 -10.57 6.66
C ILE A 3 8.33 -10.26 6.25
N VAL A 4 7.87 -9.01 6.43
CA VAL A 4 6.52 -8.58 6.03
C VAL A 4 6.35 -8.63 4.51
N GLN A 5 7.41 -8.31 3.76
CA GLN A 5 7.42 -8.48 2.30
C GLN A 5 7.27 -9.95 1.89
N LYS A 6 7.98 -10.88 2.54
CA LYS A 6 7.84 -12.32 2.23
C LYS A 6 6.45 -12.87 2.57
N ILE A 7 5.83 -12.42 3.65
CA ILE A 7 4.49 -12.87 4.07
C ILE A 7 3.40 -12.30 3.14
N LEU A 8 3.50 -11.03 2.73
CA LEU A 8 2.54 -10.42 1.81
C LEU A 8 2.70 -10.87 0.35
N LEU A 9 3.90 -11.30 -0.04
CA LEU A 9 4.15 -11.88 -1.37
C LEU A 9 3.69 -13.34 -1.48
N ASP A 10 3.40 -14.01 -0.36
CA ASP A 10 2.79 -15.33 -0.33
C ASP A 10 1.26 -15.22 -0.30
N GLU A 11 0.56 -15.92 -1.19
CA GLU A 11 -0.91 -15.84 -1.29
C GLU A 11 -1.60 -16.34 -0.01
N THR A 12 -1.01 -17.33 0.66
CA THR A 12 -1.49 -17.87 1.94
C THR A 12 -1.33 -16.84 3.05
N GLY A 13 -0.20 -16.13 3.06
CA GLY A 13 0.11 -15.08 4.04
C GLY A 13 -0.83 -13.88 3.91
N LEU A 14 -1.12 -13.43 2.69
CA LEU A 14 -2.11 -12.39 2.45
C LEU A 14 -3.50 -12.78 2.94
N ASN A 15 -3.97 -13.99 2.60
CA ASN A 15 -5.31 -14.42 2.98
C ASN A 15 -5.44 -14.53 4.51
N TYR A 16 -4.38 -14.99 5.19
CA TYR A 16 -4.30 -15.00 6.65
C TYR A 16 -4.40 -13.60 7.27
N ILE A 17 -3.73 -12.61 6.67
CA ILE A 17 -3.76 -11.20 7.11
C ILE A 17 -5.17 -10.61 6.94
N CYS A 18 -5.83 -10.90 5.81
CA CYS A 18 -7.17 -10.39 5.52
C CYS A 18 -8.29 -11.20 6.19
N THR A 19 -7.97 -12.27 6.93
CA THR A 19 -8.96 -13.09 7.63
C THR A 19 -9.67 -12.32 8.75
N THR A 20 -8.94 -11.47 9.49
CA THR A 20 -9.49 -10.66 10.58
C THR A 20 -9.06 -9.20 10.46
N ALA A 21 -9.91 -8.29 10.93
CA ALA A 21 -9.62 -6.86 10.90
C ALA A 21 -8.35 -6.53 11.72
N GLU A 22 -8.15 -7.18 12.87
CA GLU A 22 -6.98 -6.95 13.73
C GLU A 22 -5.66 -7.23 13.01
N ARG A 23 -5.57 -8.34 12.29
CA ARG A 23 -4.37 -8.70 11.52
C ARG A 23 -4.12 -7.71 10.39
N PHE A 24 -5.18 -7.31 9.69
CA PHE A 24 -5.11 -6.28 8.67
C PHE A 24 -4.57 -4.95 9.24
N TYR A 25 -5.14 -4.47 10.36
CA TYR A 25 -4.72 -3.21 10.97
C TYR A 25 -3.28 -3.28 11.48
N ALA A 26 -2.85 -4.40 12.07
CA ALA A 26 -1.45 -4.57 12.48
C ALA A 26 -0.48 -4.38 11.32
N VAL A 27 -0.76 -5.01 10.17
CA VAL A 27 0.07 -4.89 8.96
C VAL A 27 -0.04 -3.49 8.35
N SER A 28 -1.25 -2.94 8.27
CA SER A 28 -1.49 -1.59 7.72
C SER A 28 -0.74 -0.52 8.51
N THR A 29 -0.74 -0.61 9.85
CA THR A 29 -0.01 0.33 10.71
C THR A 29 1.49 0.25 10.45
N VAL A 30 2.06 -0.96 10.36
CA VAL A 30 3.48 -1.13 10.05
C VAL A 30 3.82 -0.52 8.68
N LEU A 31 3.00 -0.75 7.65
CA LEU A 31 3.19 -0.14 6.33
C LEU A 31 3.12 1.39 6.40
N THR A 32 2.16 1.94 7.13
CA THR A 32 2.03 3.39 7.33
C THR A 32 3.26 3.98 8.03
N THR A 33 3.74 3.36 9.11
CA THR A 33 4.96 3.79 9.80
C THR A 33 6.19 3.71 8.88
N MET A 34 6.27 2.69 8.04
CA MET A 34 7.35 2.58 7.05
C MET A 34 7.28 3.72 6.02
N VAL A 35 6.09 4.11 5.56
CA VAL A 35 5.91 5.27 4.66
C VAL A 35 6.34 6.56 5.36
N GLN A 36 5.91 6.80 6.60
CA GLN A 36 6.27 8.01 7.37
C GLN A 36 7.79 8.14 7.53
N HIS A 37 8.47 7.07 7.97
CA HIS A 37 9.93 7.07 8.05
C HIS A 37 10.60 7.36 6.70
N MET A 38 10.00 6.88 5.61
CA MET A 38 10.53 7.09 4.26
C MET A 38 10.45 8.56 3.83
N VAL A 39 9.40 9.28 4.24
CA VAL A 39 9.27 10.74 4.03
C VAL A 39 10.33 11.50 4.81
N GLU A 40 10.58 11.11 6.06
CA GLU A 40 11.45 11.88 6.97
C GLU A 40 12.95 11.64 6.74
N SER A 41 13.36 10.42 6.39
CA SER A 41 14.77 10.01 6.54
C SER A 41 15.37 9.22 5.37
N GLN A 42 14.58 8.54 4.54
CA GLN A 42 15.12 7.76 3.41
C GLN A 42 14.19 7.70 2.21
N HIS A 43 14.54 8.39 1.13
CA HIS A 43 13.87 8.24 -0.18
C HIS A 43 14.34 6.98 -0.93
N SER A 44 14.11 5.78 -0.37
CA SER A 44 14.50 4.53 -1.02
C SER A 44 13.46 4.08 -2.06
N GLN A 45 13.80 4.22 -3.35
CA GLN A 45 12.96 3.75 -4.47
C GLN A 45 12.57 2.28 -4.36
N ARG A 46 13.51 1.42 -3.95
CA ARG A 46 13.26 -0.03 -3.80
C ARG A 46 12.21 -0.29 -2.73
N LEU A 47 12.31 0.42 -1.60
CA LEU A 47 11.36 0.26 -0.49
C LEU A 47 9.96 0.73 -0.88
N LEU A 48 9.86 1.91 -1.52
CA LEU A 48 8.61 2.45 -2.02
C LEU A 48 7.92 1.47 -2.98
N LYS A 49 8.67 0.91 -3.93
CA LYS A 49 8.15 -0.10 -4.87
C LYS A 49 7.53 -1.30 -4.16
N HIS A 50 8.19 -1.79 -3.11
CA HIS A 50 7.65 -2.90 -2.32
C HIS A 50 6.40 -2.50 -1.53
N ILE A 51 6.39 -1.31 -0.92
CA ILE A 51 5.24 -0.82 -0.15
C ILE A 51 4.01 -0.65 -1.06
N VAL A 52 4.17 -0.01 -2.22
CA VAL A 52 3.07 0.16 -3.19
C VAL A 52 2.52 -1.20 -3.64
N ARG A 53 3.41 -2.17 -3.89
CA ARG A 53 3.00 -3.53 -4.26
C ARG A 53 2.26 -4.26 -3.12
N CYS A 54 2.66 -4.04 -1.87
CA CYS A 54 1.96 -4.58 -0.70
C CYS A 54 0.53 -4.03 -0.60
N TYR A 55 0.35 -2.71 -0.77
CA TYR A 55 -0.97 -2.10 -0.77
C TYR A 55 -1.84 -2.59 -1.94
N LEU A 56 -1.29 -2.72 -3.15
CA LEU A 56 -2.03 -3.29 -4.28
C LEU A 56 -2.52 -4.71 -3.97
N ARG A 57 -1.65 -5.56 -3.40
CA ARG A 57 -2.04 -6.93 -3.07
C ARG A 57 -3.12 -6.97 -1.99
N LEU A 58 -3.08 -6.06 -1.01
CA LEU A 58 -4.17 -5.89 -0.05
C LEU A 58 -5.50 -5.49 -0.73
N THR A 59 -5.47 -4.73 -1.82
CA THR A 59 -6.72 -4.39 -2.54
C THR A 59 -7.38 -5.55 -3.29
N ASP A 60 -6.69 -6.68 -3.47
CA ASP A 60 -7.28 -7.88 -4.06
C ASP A 60 -8.35 -8.50 -3.15
N ASN A 61 -8.35 -8.17 -1.85
CA ASN A 61 -9.42 -8.51 -0.92
C ASN A 61 -10.39 -7.33 -0.77
N ALA A 62 -11.68 -7.56 -1.03
CA ALA A 62 -12.71 -6.53 -0.97
C ALA A 62 -12.78 -5.80 0.38
N ARG A 63 -12.72 -6.52 1.50
CA ARG A 63 -12.75 -5.92 2.85
C ARG A 63 -11.53 -5.07 3.12
N ALA A 64 -10.35 -5.55 2.78
CA ALA A 64 -9.12 -4.80 2.95
C ALA A 64 -9.10 -3.55 2.05
N LYS A 65 -9.62 -3.66 0.82
CA LYS A 65 -9.81 -2.52 -0.08
C LYS A 65 -10.71 -1.45 0.54
N GLU A 66 -11.85 -1.83 1.13
CA GLU A 66 -12.72 -0.90 1.87
C GLU A 66 -11.95 -0.19 2.99
N ALA A 67 -11.23 -0.94 3.83
CA ALA A 67 -10.50 -0.37 4.96
C ALA A 67 -9.33 0.54 4.51
N LEU A 68 -8.65 0.19 3.42
CA LEU A 68 -7.58 1.01 2.85
C LEU A 68 -8.08 2.38 2.39
N ARG A 69 -9.35 2.54 2.01
CA ARG A 69 -9.92 3.87 1.71
C ARG A 69 -9.76 4.84 2.88
N GLN A 70 -9.92 4.34 4.10
CA GLN A 70 -9.86 5.15 5.32
C GLN A 70 -8.44 5.23 5.91
N CYS A 71 -7.59 4.24 5.67
CA CYS A 71 -6.30 4.11 6.36
C CYS A 71 -5.06 4.22 5.47
N LEU A 72 -5.21 4.42 4.16
CA LEU A 72 -4.05 4.64 3.28
C LEU A 72 -3.31 5.94 3.69
N PRO A 73 -1.96 5.94 3.73
CA PRO A 73 -1.17 7.13 4.07
C PRO A 73 -1.39 8.29 3.09
N GLU A 74 -1.47 9.51 3.60
CA GLU A 74 -1.59 10.72 2.77
C GLU A 74 -0.36 10.93 1.87
N ALA A 75 0.83 10.56 2.34
CA ALA A 75 2.07 10.60 1.56
C ALA A 75 2.04 9.77 0.26
N LEU A 76 1.17 8.76 0.17
CA LEU A 76 0.96 7.98 -1.06
C LEU A 76 -0.12 8.60 -1.97
N ARG A 77 -0.92 9.52 -1.45
CA ARG A 77 -1.94 10.27 -2.20
C ARG A 77 -1.41 11.62 -2.68
N ASP A 78 -0.61 12.28 -1.86
CA ASP A 78 0.04 13.52 -2.21
C ASP A 78 1.28 13.24 -3.09
N ARG A 79 1.75 14.27 -3.78
CA ARG A 79 2.89 14.13 -4.71
C ARG A 79 4.24 13.98 -3.99
N THR A 80 4.26 13.57 -2.72
CA THR A 80 5.50 13.44 -1.91
C THR A 80 6.53 12.55 -2.60
N PHE A 81 6.09 11.45 -3.23
CA PHE A 81 7.00 10.52 -3.89
C PHE A 81 7.20 10.76 -5.40
N ASP A 82 6.66 11.84 -5.99
CA ASP A 82 6.77 12.06 -7.45
C ASP A 82 8.23 12.16 -7.92
N ASN A 83 9.09 12.81 -7.16
CA ASN A 83 10.52 12.91 -7.46
C ASN A 83 11.22 11.55 -7.38
N VAL A 84 10.84 10.72 -6.40
CA VAL A 84 11.38 9.37 -6.21
C VAL A 84 10.89 8.44 -7.33
N LEU A 85 9.68 8.65 -7.84
CA LEU A 85 9.05 7.83 -8.87
C LEU A 85 9.28 8.32 -10.31
N LYS A 86 10.00 9.43 -10.50
CA LYS A 86 10.26 10.04 -11.82
C LYS A 86 10.75 9.02 -12.85
N ASP A 87 11.73 8.20 -12.48
CA ASP A 87 12.38 7.25 -13.37
C ASP A 87 11.83 5.81 -13.22
N ASP A 88 10.90 5.57 -12.27
CA ASP A 88 10.26 4.26 -12.06
C ASP A 88 8.79 4.28 -12.53
N VAL A 89 8.63 4.21 -13.85
CA VAL A 89 7.34 4.17 -14.54
C VAL A 89 6.45 3.03 -14.04
N HIS A 90 7.07 1.90 -13.65
CA HIS A 90 6.34 0.71 -13.20
C HIS A 90 5.67 0.96 -11.85
N THR A 91 6.44 1.46 -10.87
CA THR A 91 5.90 1.80 -9.55
C THR A 91 4.92 2.95 -9.63
N LYS A 92 5.14 3.92 -10.53
CA LYS A 92 4.19 5.01 -10.78
C LYS A 92 2.84 4.48 -11.27
N ARG A 93 2.84 3.57 -12.24
CA ARG A 93 1.62 2.91 -12.73
C ARG A 93 0.92 2.10 -11.63
N TRP A 94 1.69 1.40 -10.80
CA TRP A 94 1.15 0.66 -9.66
C TRP A 94 0.47 1.58 -8.65
N LEU A 95 1.08 2.72 -8.33
CA LEU A 95 0.50 3.71 -7.43
C LEU A 95 -0.78 4.30 -8.02
N THR A 96 -0.78 4.65 -9.31
CA THR A 96 -2.00 5.13 -9.98
C THR A 96 -3.12 4.09 -9.95
N ASN A 97 -2.83 2.82 -10.25
CA ASN A 97 -3.81 1.74 -10.17
C ASN A 97 -4.33 1.53 -8.75
N LEU A 98 -3.46 1.64 -7.74
CA LEU A 98 -3.85 1.55 -6.33
C LEU A 98 -4.85 2.67 -5.98
N LEU A 99 -4.50 3.91 -6.33
CA LEU A 99 -5.35 5.07 -6.09
C LEU A 99 -6.69 4.92 -6.80
N LEU A 100 -6.71 4.48 -8.07
CA LEU A 100 -7.97 4.23 -8.79
C LEU A 100 -8.79 3.12 -8.13
N THR A 101 -8.17 2.03 -7.70
CA THR A 101 -8.86 0.89 -7.06
C THR A 101 -9.50 1.29 -5.74
N VAL A 102 -8.82 2.16 -4.99
CA VAL A 102 -9.27 2.65 -3.68
C VAL A 102 -10.28 3.80 -3.86
N ASP A 103 -10.06 4.71 -4.82
CA ASP A 103 -10.88 5.90 -5.06
C ASP A 103 -12.14 5.64 -5.89
N ASN A 104 -12.25 4.50 -6.58
CA ASN A 104 -13.48 4.08 -7.26
C ASN A 104 -14.59 3.91 -6.20
N ARG A 105 -15.24 5.03 -5.88
CA ARG A 105 -16.52 5.13 -5.22
C ARG A 105 -17.48 4.47 -6.21
N PRO A 106 -18.22 3.41 -5.85
CA PRO A 106 -19.44 3.17 -6.60
C PRO A 106 -20.19 4.49 -6.54
N GLU A 107 -20.36 5.14 -7.70
CA GLU A 107 -21.29 6.25 -7.85
C GLU A 107 -22.63 5.72 -7.34
N GLN A 108 -22.93 6.01 -6.08
CA GLN A 108 -24.28 5.89 -5.57
C GLN A 108 -24.99 7.16 -6.01
N TYR A 109 -25.42 7.17 -7.27
CA TYR A 109 -26.75 7.63 -7.69
C TYR A 109 -26.97 7.42 -9.18
#